data_AF-A0A0C4E3J5-F1
#
_entry.id   AF-A0A0C4E3J5-F1
#
_cell.length_a   1.000
_cell.length_b   1.000
_cell.length_c   1.000
_cell.angle_alpha   90.00
_cell.angle_beta   90.00
_cell.angle_gamma   90.00
#
_symmetry.space_group_name_H-M   'P 1'
#
loop_
_entity.id
_entity.type
_entity.pdbx_description
1 polymer ?
#
loop_
_entity_poly.entity_id
_entity_poly.type
_entity_poly.pdbx_seq_one_letter_code
_entity_poly.pdbx_strand_id
1 'polypeptide(L)'
;MASLHMSQEDLKSLESARQKLATLVASITSMRDGILQSNPLPAPTSLETSAFILQKNVESFLRVATDNDELFRRVVVHPSTNFPGRQYEGILGQLLRKKLEPDDEDVARQQQQQKAATGTTAAQGPALDPEVVLWFMARGDTNLPQNVERLSDIILDGGKRQRRSPQ
;
A
#
# COMPACT_ATOMS: atom_id res chain seq x y z
N MET A 1 36.20 12.52 -3.76
CA MET A 1 34.73 12.54 -3.64
C MET A 1 34.21 11.55 -4.67
N ALA A 2 33.69 10.39 -4.26
CA ALA A 2 32.99 9.53 -5.21
C ALA A 2 31.71 10.28 -5.59
N SER A 3 31.73 10.98 -6.73
CA SER A 3 30.52 11.55 -7.29
C SER A 3 29.64 10.35 -7.64
N LEU A 4 28.62 10.11 -6.83
CA LEU A 4 27.46 9.33 -7.25
C LEU A 4 27.12 9.86 -8.64
N HIS A 5 27.19 9.02 -9.67
CA HIS A 5 26.83 9.35 -11.05
C HIS A 5 25.30 9.60 -11.12
N MET A 6 24.85 10.62 -10.41
CA MET A 6 23.46 10.92 -10.13
C MET A 6 23.19 12.28 -10.74
N SER A 7 22.19 12.33 -11.61
CA SER A 7 21.87 13.56 -12.32
C SER A 7 21.30 14.60 -11.34
N GLN A 8 21.32 15.88 -11.73
CA GLN A 8 20.69 16.93 -10.93
C GLN A 8 19.16 16.72 -10.79
N GLU A 9 18.54 16.03 -11.74
CA GLU A 9 17.14 15.66 -11.73
C GLU A 9 16.88 14.52 -10.73
N ASP A 10 17.78 13.53 -10.69
CA ASP A 10 17.74 12.42 -9.73
C ASP A 10 17.83 12.91 -8.28
N LEU A 11 18.64 13.96 -8.04
CA LEU A 11 18.72 14.60 -6.74
C LEU A 11 17.42 15.32 -6.35
N LYS A 12 16.73 15.93 -7.33
CA LYS A 12 15.46 16.61 -7.07
C LYS A 12 14.34 15.63 -6.75
N SER A 13 14.29 14.47 -7.43
CA SER A 13 13.30 13.44 -7.12
C SER A 13 13.52 12.81 -5.74
N LEU A 14 14.78 12.61 -5.34
CA LEU A 14 15.12 12.14 -4.00
C LEU A 14 14.72 13.16 -2.92
N GLU A 15 14.98 14.45 -3.14
CA GLU A 15 14.56 15.49 -2.19
C GLU A 15 13.03 15.62 -2.12
N SER A 16 12.34 15.47 -3.24
CA SER A 16 10.87 15.39 -3.28
C SER A 16 10.35 14.22 -2.43
N ALA A 17 10.94 13.02 -2.59
CA ALA A 17 10.59 11.85 -1.78
C ALA A 17 10.86 12.10 -0.29
N ARG A 18 12.01 12.70 0.05
CA ARG A 18 12.36 13.10 1.42
C ARG A 18 11.34 14.06 2.01
N GLN A 19 10.90 15.06 1.25
CA GLN A 19 9.90 16.03 1.71
C GLN A 19 8.54 15.37 1.96
N LYS A 20 8.12 14.43 1.10
CA LYS A 20 6.90 13.64 1.31
C LYS A 20 6.97 12.75 2.55
N LEU A 21 8.10 12.08 2.78
CA LEU A 21 8.33 11.29 4.00
C LEU A 21 8.30 12.17 5.25
N ALA A 22 8.96 13.33 5.23
CA ALA A 22 8.93 14.27 6.35
C ALA A 22 7.50 14.73 6.66
N THR A 23 6.68 14.97 5.63
CA THR A 23 5.26 15.34 5.79
C THR A 23 4.45 14.19 6.39
N LEU A 24 4.67 12.96 5.93
CA LEU A 24 4.02 11.76 6.48
C LEU A 24 4.36 11.58 7.97
N VAL A 25 5.64 11.68 8.33
CA VAL A 25 6.09 11.58 9.72
C VAL A 25 5.45 12.67 10.59
N ALA A 26 5.42 13.91 10.13
CA ALA A 26 4.77 15.00 10.85
C ALA A 26 3.27 14.72 11.07
N SER A 27 2.59 14.16 10.07
CA SER A 27 1.18 13.75 10.18
C SER A 27 0.96 12.62 11.19
N ILE A 28 1.87 11.63 11.26
CA ILE A 28 1.80 10.53 12.23
C ILE A 28 2.03 11.05 13.65
N THR A 29 3.05 11.89 13.84
CA THR A 29 3.35 12.50 15.14
C THR A 29 2.17 13.35 15.62
N SER A 30 1.59 14.19 14.75
CA SER A 30 0.43 15.01 15.10
C SER A 30 -0.79 14.16 15.47
N MET A 31 -1.04 13.04 14.80
CA MET A 31 -2.13 12.13 15.15
C MET A 31 -1.86 11.44 16.50
N ARG A 32 -0.64 10.97 16.71
CA ARG A 32 -0.20 10.37 17.97
C ARG A 32 -0.39 11.34 19.13
N ASP A 33 0.09 12.57 18.99
CA ASP A 33 -0.04 13.59 20.02
C ASP A 33 -1.51 13.94 20.26
N GLY A 34 -2.32 14.02 19.20
CA GLY A 34 -3.76 14.19 19.30
C GLY A 34 -4.43 13.11 20.15
N ILE A 35 -4.03 11.84 19.99
CA ILE A 35 -4.57 10.70 20.74
C ILE A 35 -4.06 10.68 22.18
N LEU A 36 -2.76 10.94 22.40
CA LEU A 36 -2.14 10.88 23.73
C LEU A 36 -2.54 12.06 24.62
N GLN A 37 -2.78 13.24 24.02
CA GLN A 37 -3.07 14.47 24.76
C GLN A 37 -4.56 14.67 25.03
N SER A 38 -5.45 14.13 24.19
CA SER A 38 -6.90 14.26 24.41
C SER A 38 -7.38 13.27 25.47
N ASN A 39 -7.86 13.80 26.60
CA ASN A 39 -8.62 13.03 27.59
C ASN A 39 -9.94 13.79 27.85
N PRO A 40 -11.10 13.33 27.33
CA PRO A 40 -11.39 12.04 26.70
C PRO A 40 -10.84 11.89 25.28
N LEU A 41 -10.93 10.67 24.72
CA LEU A 41 -10.58 10.34 23.33
C LEU A 41 -11.11 11.42 22.36
N PRO A 42 -10.35 11.74 21.29
CA PRO A 42 -10.75 12.79 20.37
C PRO A 42 -12.05 12.38 19.67
N ALA A 43 -12.85 13.38 19.26
CA ALA A 43 -14.10 13.12 18.55
C ALA A 43 -13.85 12.23 17.32
N PRO A 44 -14.77 11.29 17.00
CA PRO A 44 -14.57 10.32 15.92
C PRO A 44 -14.32 11.00 14.56
N THR A 45 -14.95 12.15 14.32
CA THR A 45 -14.76 12.97 13.11
C THR A 45 -13.33 13.50 12.97
N SER A 46 -12.69 13.87 14.08
CA SER A 46 -11.29 14.32 14.09
C SER A 46 -10.34 13.16 13.78
N LEU A 47 -10.67 11.95 14.26
CA LEU A 47 -9.90 10.74 13.97
C LEU A 47 -10.05 10.35 12.49
N GLU A 48 -11.27 10.35 11.96
CA GLU A 48 -11.54 10.09 10.53
C GLU A 48 -10.79 11.08 9.63
N THR A 49 -10.79 12.36 9.99
CA THR A 49 -10.06 13.40 9.25
C THR A 49 -8.55 13.13 9.28
N SER A 50 -8.01 12.78 10.46
CA SER A 50 -6.58 12.46 10.62
C SER A 50 -6.18 11.23 9.81
N ALA A 51 -7.03 10.19 9.81
CA ALA A 51 -6.83 8.97 9.02
C ALA A 51 -6.89 9.26 7.51
N PHE A 52 -7.82 10.11 7.06
CA PHE A 52 -7.93 10.53 5.67
C PHE A 52 -6.68 11.31 5.22
N ILE A 53 -6.18 12.23 6.06
CA ILE A 53 -4.94 12.98 5.79
C ILE A 53 -3.75 12.03 5.67
N LEU A 54 -3.64 11.06 6.58
CA LEU A 54 -2.59 10.04 6.51
C LEU A 54 -2.68 9.22 5.23
N GLN A 55 -3.87 8.76 4.86
CA GLN A 55 -4.09 8.02 3.63
C GLN A 55 -3.63 8.82 2.41
N LYS A 56 -3.96 10.12 2.36
CA LYS A 56 -3.52 11.01 1.26
C LYS A 56 -2.01 11.22 1.23
N ASN A 57 -1.37 11.34 2.38
CA ASN A 57 0.09 11.46 2.47
C ASN A 57 0.80 10.17 2.04
N VAL A 58 0.28 9.00 2.45
CA VAL A 58 0.77 7.69 1.99
C VAL A 58 0.59 7.54 0.48
N GLU A 59 -0.58 7.85 -0.04
CA GLU A 59 -0.86 7.81 -1.49
C GLU A 59 0.10 8.73 -2.26
N SER A 60 0.32 9.97 -1.77
CA SER A 60 1.26 10.91 -2.38
C SER A 60 2.71 10.41 -2.32
N PHE A 61 3.12 9.71 -1.27
CA PHE A 61 4.45 9.14 -1.17
C PHE A 61 4.62 7.95 -2.12
N LEU A 62 3.63 7.05 -2.17
CA LEU A 62 3.63 5.90 -3.07
C LEU A 62 3.71 6.31 -4.54
N ARG A 63 3.01 7.38 -4.94
CA ARG A 63 3.15 7.94 -6.30
C ARG A 63 4.58 8.34 -6.61
N VAL A 64 5.22 9.12 -5.74
CA VAL A 64 6.63 9.53 -5.93
C VAL A 64 7.58 8.32 -5.95
N ALA A 65 7.34 7.33 -5.09
CA ALA A 65 8.16 6.12 -5.04
C ALA A 65 8.04 5.27 -6.32
N THR A 66 6.81 5.11 -6.83
CA THR A 66 6.54 4.32 -8.04
C THR A 66 6.99 5.03 -9.31
N ASP A 67 6.79 6.35 -9.40
CA ASP A 67 7.24 7.17 -10.55
C ASP A 67 8.78 7.17 -10.70
N ASN A 68 9.52 6.95 -9.61
CA ASN A 68 10.99 6.97 -9.58
C ASN A 68 11.60 5.60 -9.23
N ASP A 69 10.88 4.49 -9.45
CA ASP A 69 11.32 3.12 -9.08
C ASP A 69 12.70 2.76 -9.67
N GLU A 70 12.95 3.08 -10.94
CA GLU A 70 14.23 2.79 -11.61
C GLU A 70 15.42 3.49 -10.94
N LEU A 71 15.22 4.73 -10.49
CA LEU A 71 16.23 5.49 -9.78
C LEU A 71 16.52 4.85 -8.43
N PHE A 72 15.48 4.53 -7.64
CA PHE A 72 15.66 3.96 -6.31
C PHE A 72 16.29 2.56 -6.35
N ARG A 73 16.08 1.80 -7.43
CA ARG A 73 16.72 0.48 -7.62
C ARG A 73 18.19 0.59 -8.03
N ARG A 74 18.56 1.65 -8.77
CA ARG A 74 19.95 1.91 -9.19
C ARG A 74 20.81 2.48 -8.06
N VAL A 75 20.21 3.30 -7.18
CA VAL A 75 20.95 4.00 -6.12
C VAL A 75 21.26 3.05 -4.96
N VAL A 76 22.55 2.89 -4.65
CA VAL A 76 23.03 2.11 -3.51
C VAL A 76 23.54 3.07 -2.43
N VAL A 77 22.83 3.10 -1.30
CA VAL A 77 23.19 3.93 -0.14
C VAL A 77 24.29 3.24 0.67
N HIS A 78 25.37 3.97 0.94
CA HIS A 78 26.47 3.55 1.79
C HIS A 78 26.88 4.70 2.72
N PRO A 79 27.42 4.41 3.92
CA PRO A 79 27.93 5.46 4.81
C PRO A 79 29.04 6.25 4.11
N SER A 80 29.09 7.55 4.36
CA SER A 80 30.17 8.40 3.86
C SER A 80 31.49 8.02 4.54
N THR A 81 32.62 8.32 3.90
CA THR A 81 33.95 8.05 4.48
C THR A 81 34.26 8.86 5.75
N ASN A 82 33.44 9.88 6.04
CA ASN A 82 33.53 10.70 7.26
C ASN A 82 32.62 10.18 8.38
N PHE A 83 31.83 9.15 8.15
CA PHE A 83 30.92 8.60 9.15
C PHE A 83 31.68 7.73 10.17
N PRO A 84 31.50 7.94 11.49
CA PRO A 84 32.15 7.13 12.54
C PRO A 84 31.57 5.71 12.63
N GLY A 85 31.96 4.85 11.68
CA GLY A 85 31.41 3.50 11.52
C GLY A 85 31.63 2.57 12.72
N ARG A 86 32.75 2.72 13.45
CA ARG A 86 33.05 1.85 14.61
C ARG A 86 32.29 2.20 15.88
N GLN A 87 31.82 3.44 16.02
CA GLN A 87 31.09 3.88 17.21
C GLN A 87 29.59 3.65 17.09
N TYR A 88 29.05 3.74 15.87
CA TYR A 88 27.61 3.72 15.61
C TYR A 88 27.19 2.66 14.60
N GLU A 89 27.89 1.53 14.56
CA GLU A 89 27.57 0.40 13.68
C GLU A 89 26.13 -0.09 13.88
N GLY A 90 25.66 -0.13 15.14
CA GLY A 90 24.29 -0.55 15.45
C GLY A 90 23.22 0.36 14.83
N ILE A 91 23.43 1.68 14.85
CA ILE A 91 22.52 2.66 14.23
C ILE A 91 22.57 2.53 12.70
N LEU A 92 23.76 2.30 12.14
CA LEU A 92 23.93 2.10 10.70
C LEU A 92 23.17 0.85 10.22
N GLY A 93 23.22 -0.23 11.00
CA GLY A 93 22.46 -1.45 10.74
C GLY A 93 20.95 -1.22 10.76
N GLN A 94 20.44 -0.33 11.64
CA GLN A 94 19.03 0.05 11.68
C GLN A 94 18.63 0.91 10.48
N LEU A 95 19.41 1.93 10.14
CA LEU A 95 19.09 2.86 9.04
C LEU A 95 19.16 2.19 7.65
N LEU A 96 20.09 1.25 7.46
CA LEU A 96 20.27 0.54 6.19
C LEU A 96 19.54 -0.80 6.16
N ARG A 97 18.67 -1.08 7.13
CA ARG A 97 17.90 -2.32 7.19
C ARG A 97 16.95 -2.41 5.99
N LYS A 98 17.15 -3.42 5.15
CA LYS A 98 16.26 -3.76 4.03
C LYS A 98 15.21 -4.83 4.37
N LYS A 99 15.33 -5.44 5.56
CA LYS A 99 14.38 -6.47 6.01
C LYS A 99 13.13 -5.80 6.54
N LEU A 100 11.99 -6.27 6.06
CA LEU A 100 10.67 -5.95 6.59
C LEU A 100 10.62 -6.24 8.10
N GLU A 101 9.67 -5.61 8.79
CA GLU A 101 9.40 -5.96 10.18
C GLU A 101 8.82 -7.38 10.24
N PRO A 102 9.12 -8.16 11.30
CA PRO A 102 8.71 -9.56 11.38
C PRO A 102 7.19 -9.73 11.23
N ASP A 103 6.41 -8.81 11.77
CA ASP A 103 4.94 -8.84 11.68
C ASP A 103 4.43 -8.72 10.23
N ASP A 104 5.11 -7.92 9.40
CA ASP A 104 4.77 -7.76 7.98
C ASP A 104 5.12 -9.01 7.16
N GLU A 105 6.20 -9.72 7.52
CA GLU A 105 6.58 -10.98 6.85
C GLU A 105 5.52 -12.06 7.07
N ASP A 106 4.96 -12.15 8.28
CA ASP A 106 3.93 -13.15 8.59
C ASP A 106 2.62 -12.87 7.84
N VAL A 107 2.20 -11.61 7.75
CA VAL A 107 1.04 -11.23 6.92
C VAL A 107 1.30 -11.52 5.44
N ALA A 108 2.49 -11.21 4.92
CA ALA A 108 2.84 -11.50 3.53
C ALA A 108 2.86 -13.00 3.23
N ARG A 109 3.39 -13.82 4.15
CA ARG A 109 3.37 -15.29 4.06
C ARG A 109 1.95 -15.83 4.12
N GLN A 110 1.10 -15.31 5.01
CA GLN A 110 -0.32 -15.68 5.08
C GLN A 110 -1.04 -15.36 3.77
N GLN A 111 -0.80 -14.18 3.18
CA GLN A 111 -1.38 -13.83 1.88
C GLN A 111 -0.88 -14.73 0.74
N GLN A 112 0.41 -15.09 0.72
CA GLN A 112 0.95 -16.02 -0.27
C GLN A 112 0.35 -17.42 -0.10
N GLN A 113 0.15 -17.88 1.14
CA GLN A 113 -0.51 -19.16 1.44
C GLN A 113 -1.98 -19.14 1.01
N GLN A 114 -2.71 -18.04 1.22
CA GLN A 114 -4.08 -17.88 0.74
C GLN A 114 -4.17 -17.90 -0.79
N LYS A 115 -3.24 -17.22 -1.48
CA LYS A 115 -3.14 -17.24 -2.95
C LYS A 115 -2.75 -18.61 -3.50
N ALA A 116 -1.88 -19.34 -2.80
CA ALA A 116 -1.52 -20.71 -3.17
C ALA A 116 -2.67 -21.70 -2.91
N ALA A 117 -3.43 -21.51 -1.83
CA ALA A 117 -4.63 -22.31 -1.52
C ALA A 117 -5.79 -22.06 -2.51
N THR A 118 -5.86 -20.87 -3.10
CA THR A 118 -6.80 -20.55 -4.21
C THR A 118 -6.24 -20.92 -5.60
N GLY A 119 -5.04 -21.49 -5.67
CA GLY A 119 -4.30 -21.77 -6.90
C GLY A 119 -4.57 -23.11 -7.57
N THR A 120 -5.70 -23.78 -7.37
CA THR A 120 -6.11 -24.93 -8.20
C THR A 120 -7.63 -25.12 -8.25
N THR A 121 -8.31 -24.34 -9.10
CA THR A 121 -9.42 -24.75 -9.97
C THR A 121 -9.90 -23.54 -10.78
N ALA A 122 -9.36 -23.38 -11.98
CA ALA A 122 -9.85 -22.42 -12.98
C ALA A 122 -11.21 -22.85 -13.59
N ALA A 123 -12.14 -23.39 -12.79
CA ALA A 123 -13.44 -23.86 -13.27
C ALA A 123 -14.63 -23.61 -12.32
N GLN A 124 -14.42 -23.20 -11.07
CA GLN A 124 -15.50 -22.79 -10.16
C GLN A 124 -14.85 -21.95 -9.04
N GLY A 125 -15.08 -20.64 -9.04
CA GLY A 125 -14.63 -19.77 -7.95
C GLY A 125 -15.33 -20.13 -6.64
N PRO A 126 -14.74 -19.84 -5.46
CA PRO A 126 -15.37 -20.12 -4.18
C PRO A 126 -16.72 -19.42 -4.11
N ALA A 127 -17.77 -20.12 -3.68
CA ALA A 127 -19.06 -19.50 -3.41
C ALA A 127 -18.85 -18.46 -2.30
N LEU A 128 -18.80 -17.17 -2.66
CA LEU A 128 -18.68 -16.09 -1.68
C LEU A 128 -19.93 -16.07 -0.79
N ASP A 129 -19.73 -15.99 0.52
CA ASP A 129 -20.79 -15.86 1.51
C ASP A 129 -21.68 -14.63 1.22
N PRO A 130 -23.01 -14.76 1.31
CA PRO A 130 -23.97 -13.69 0.97
C PRO A 130 -23.80 -12.41 1.80
N GLU A 131 -23.21 -12.53 3.00
CA GLU A 131 -22.94 -11.38 3.86
C GLU A 131 -21.83 -10.48 3.30
N VAL A 132 -20.84 -11.06 2.62
CA VAL A 132 -19.75 -10.29 1.97
C VAL A 132 -20.32 -9.50 0.78
N VAL A 133 -21.22 -10.11 0.01
CA VAL A 133 -21.93 -9.45 -1.08
C VAL A 133 -22.80 -8.32 -0.56
N LEU A 134 -23.52 -8.51 0.55
CA LEU A 134 -24.33 -7.48 1.19
C LEU A 134 -23.47 -6.29 1.67
N TRP A 135 -22.28 -6.57 2.17
CA TRP A 135 -21.33 -5.55 2.64
C TRP A 135 -20.82 -4.65 1.48
N PHE A 136 -20.55 -5.23 0.31
CA PHE A 136 -20.22 -4.46 -0.90
C PHE A 136 -21.40 -3.64 -1.43
N MET A 137 -22.61 -4.21 -1.42
CA MET A 137 -23.83 -3.51 -1.85
C MET A 137 -24.17 -2.31 -0.94
N ALA A 138 -24.01 -2.45 0.38
CA ALA A 138 -24.30 -1.38 1.34
C ALA A 138 -23.35 -0.18 1.23
N ARG A 139 -22.11 -0.41 0.77
CA ARG A 139 -21.09 0.63 0.59
C ARG A 139 -21.20 1.36 -0.76
N GLY A 140 -22.10 0.90 -1.65
CA GLY A 140 -22.26 1.43 -3.01
C GLY A 140 -21.05 1.18 -3.90
N ASP A 141 -20.10 0.34 -3.49
CA ASP A 141 -18.90 0.03 -4.26
C ASP A 141 -19.21 -1.11 -5.21
N THR A 142 -19.31 -0.78 -6.50
CA THR A 142 -19.84 -1.69 -7.50
C THR A 142 -18.76 -2.53 -8.20
N ASN A 143 -17.48 -2.38 -7.83
CA ASN A 143 -16.40 -3.22 -8.36
C ASN A 143 -16.48 -4.64 -7.78
N LEU A 144 -17.39 -5.44 -8.33
CA LEU A 144 -17.45 -6.87 -8.09
C LEU A 144 -16.26 -7.53 -8.79
N PRO A 145 -15.65 -8.56 -8.18
CA PRO A 145 -14.61 -9.33 -8.84
C PRO A 145 -15.13 -9.95 -10.14
N GLN A 146 -14.25 -10.15 -11.12
CA GLN A 146 -14.55 -10.50 -12.52
C GLN A 146 -15.47 -11.72 -12.71
N ASN A 147 -15.60 -12.56 -11.69
CA ASN A 147 -16.42 -13.77 -11.66
C ASN A 147 -17.86 -13.57 -11.17
N VAL A 148 -18.27 -12.36 -10.78
CA VAL A 148 -19.64 -12.08 -10.31
C VAL A 148 -20.30 -11.06 -11.24
N GLU A 149 -21.17 -11.55 -12.11
CA GLU A 149 -21.98 -10.72 -13.01
C GLU A 149 -23.11 -10.04 -12.20
N ARG A 150 -23.32 -8.74 -12.40
CA ARG A 150 -24.46 -8.06 -11.78
C ARG A 150 -25.74 -8.45 -12.50
N LEU A 151 -26.82 -8.60 -11.74
CA LEU A 151 -28.16 -8.77 -12.32
C LEU A 151 -28.55 -7.60 -13.24
N SER A 152 -28.05 -6.39 -12.97
CA SER A 152 -28.22 -5.24 -13.87
C SER A 152 -27.65 -5.51 -15.26
N ASP A 153 -26.49 -6.16 -15.33
CA ASP A 153 -25.76 -6.37 -16.59
C ASP A 153 -26.43 -7.49 -17.41
N ILE A 154 -27.00 -8.49 -16.73
CA ILE A 154 -27.82 -9.56 -17.33
C ILE A 154 -29.13 -9.00 -17.90
N ILE A 155 -29.76 -8.06 -17.21
CA ILE A 155 -31.01 -7.43 -17.65
C ILE A 155 -30.75 -6.43 -18.79
N LEU A 156 -29.61 -5.72 -18.76
CA LEU A 156 -29.19 -4.81 -19.82
C LEU A 156 -28.70 -5.54 -21.08
N ASP A 157 -28.13 -6.75 -20.96
CA ASP A 157 -27.78 -7.65 -22.08
C ASP A 157 -28.99 -8.48 -22.57
N GLY A 158 -30.20 -8.05 -22.24
CA GLY A 158 -31.49 -8.71 -22.50
C GLY A 158 -31.75 -9.03 -23.97
N GLY A 159 -31.15 -10.10 -24.48
CA GLY A 159 -31.56 -10.73 -25.74
C GLY A 159 -30.52 -11.52 -26.53
N LYS A 160 -29.23 -11.57 -26.17
CA LYS A 160 -28.20 -12.13 -27.09
C LYS A 160 -27.58 -13.48 -26.74
N ARG A 161 -27.97 -14.15 -25.66
CA ARG A 161 -27.45 -15.50 -25.36
C ARG A 161 -28.42 -16.59 -25.83
N GLN A 162 -28.55 -16.68 -27.15
CA GLN A 162 -29.25 -17.76 -27.82
C GLN A 162 -28.44 -19.07 -27.67
N ARG A 163 -28.99 -19.97 -26.85
CA ARG A 163 -28.79 -21.43 -26.79
C ARG A 163 -27.65 -21.98 -27.64
N ARG A 164 -26.50 -22.30 -27.02
CA ARG A 164 -25.62 -23.34 -27.55
C ARG A 164 -26.18 -24.70 -27.12
N SER A 165 -26.79 -25.41 -28.06
CA SER A 165 -27.13 -26.82 -27.95
C SER A 165 -25.87 -27.67 -27.77
N PRO A 166 -25.93 -28.79 -27.05
CA PRO A 166 -24.82 -29.73 -26.96
C PRO A 166 -24.75 -30.57 -28.25
N GLN A 167 -23.55 -30.64 -28.83
CA GLN A 167 -23.05 -31.72 -29.68
C GLN A 167 -21.66 -32.05 -29.17
#